data_AF-X1E323-F1
#
_entry.id   AF-X1E323-F1
#
_cell.length_a   1.000
_cell.length_b   1.000
_cell.length_c   1.000
_cell.angle_alpha   90.00
_cell.angle_beta   90.00
_cell.angle_gamma   90.00
#
_symmetry.space_group_name_H-M   'P 1'
#
loop_
_entity.id
_entity.type
_entity.pdbx_description
1 polymer ?
#
loop_
_entity_poly.entity_id
_entity_poly.type
_entity_poly.pdbx_seq_one_letter_code
_entity_poly.pdbx_strand_id
1 'polypeptide(L)' 'MKNGVLICLVISIIIGLYELYWFLFKGSELGLFLAIQSFVVSYISF' A
#
# COMPACT_ATOMS: atom_id res chain seq x y z
N MET A 1 -6.71 -10.23 -18.73
CA MET A 1 -6.31 -8.89 -18.26
C MET A 1 -6.95 -8.48 -16.92
N LYS A 2 -8.23 -8.78 -16.64
CA LYS A 2 -8.89 -8.48 -15.34
C LYS A 2 -8.21 -9.11 -14.10
N ASN A 3 -7.69 -10.34 -14.20
CA ASN A 3 -7.12 -11.04 -13.05
C ASN A 3 -5.77 -10.49 -12.60
N GLY A 4 -4.89 -10.07 -13.52
CA GLY A 4 -3.58 -9.52 -13.17
C GLY A 4 -3.69 -8.18 -12.42
N VAL A 5 -4.68 -7.39 -12.80
CA VAL A 5 -5.01 -6.11 -12.17
C VAL A 5 -5.55 -6.32 -10.75
N LEU A 6 -6.43 -7.31 -10.55
CA LEU A 6 -6.94 -7.70 -9.23
C LEU A 6 -5.83 -8.16 -8.28
N ILE A 7 -4.88 -8.96 -8.78
CA ILE A 7 -3.75 -9.45 -7.99
C ILE A 7 -2.84 -8.28 -7.58
N CYS A 8 -2.59 -7.33 -8.49
CA CYS A 8 -1.80 -6.14 -8.21
C CYS A 8 -2.44 -5.27 -7.10
N LEU A 9 -3.76 -5.10 -7.17
CA LEU A 9 -4.55 -4.36 -6.17
C LEU A 9 -4.44 -5.00 -4.77
N VAL A 10 -4.57 -6.32 -4.70
CA VAL A 10 -4.47 -7.08 -3.44
C VAL A 10 -3.07 -6.94 -2.82
N ILE A 11 -2.02 -7.03 -3.63
CA ILE A 11 -0.64 -6.90 -3.15
C ILE A 11 -0.37 -5.48 -2.64
N SER A 12 -0.81 -4.44 -3.36
CA SER A 12 -0.68 -3.04 -2.90
C SER A 12 -1.40 -2.78 -1.59
N ILE A 13 -2.59 -3.37 -1.39
CA ILE A 13 -3.34 -3.25 -0.13
C ILE A 13 -2.60 -3.92 1.03
N ILE A 14 -2.05 -5.12 0.83
CA ILE A 14 -1.31 -5.84 1.87
C ILE A 14 -0.07 -5.05 2.30
N ILE A 15 0.69 -4.49 1.35
CA ILE A 15 1.87 -3.68 1.64
C ILE A 15 1.48 -2.39 2.40
N GLY A 16 0.42 -1.71 1.96
CA GLY A 16 -0.08 -0.52 2.64
C GLY A 16 -0.53 -0.80 4.08
N LEU A 17 -1.21 -1.92 4.33
CA LEU A 17 -1.60 -2.33 5.67
C LEU A 17 -0.40 -2.67 6.56
N TYR A 18 0.64 -3.31 6.01
CA TYR A 18 1.84 -3.67 6.76
C TYR A 18 2.62 -2.43 7.21
N GLU A 19 2.81 -1.48 6.30
CA GLU A 19 3.47 -0.20 6.61
C GLU A 19 2.63 0.65 7.58
N LEU A 20 1.30 0.65 7.45
CA LEU A 20 0.40 1.34 8.38
C LEU A 20 0.43 0.71 9.78
N TYR A 21 0.46 -0.62 9.86
CA TYR A 21 0.62 -1.35 11.12
C TYR A 21 1.97 -1.01 11.77
N TRP A 22 3.04 -0.98 10.97
CA TRP A 22 4.37 -0.61 11.44
C TRP A 22 4.43 0.85 11.93
N PHE A 23 3.74 1.77 11.26
CA PHE A 23 3.57 3.15 11.72
C PHE A 23 2.84 3.20 13.08
N LEU A 24 1.71 2.52 13.20
CA LEU A 24 0.89 2.50 14.43
C LEU A 24 1.61 1.90 15.63
N PHE A 25 2.37 0.82 15.42
CA PHE A 25 3.04 0.11 16.51
C PHE A 25 4.44 0.65 16.84
N LYS A 26 5.16 1.15 15.84
CA LYS A 26 6.56 1.56 15.99
C LYS A 26 6.76 3.08 15.93
N GLY A 27 5.68 3.84 15.69
CA GLY A 27 5.72 5.30 15.56
C GLY A 27 6.53 5.79 14.36
N SER A 28 6.78 4.93 13.37
CA SER A 28 7.69 5.23 12.27
C SER A 28 7.00 6.07 11.20
N GLU A 29 7.14 7.39 11.29
CA GLU A 29 6.58 8.41 10.39
C GLU A 29 6.78 8.10 8.88
N LEU A 30 7.88 7.41 8.56
CA LEU A 30 8.21 6.95 7.22
C LEU A 30 7.22 5.90 6.67
N GLY A 31 6.70 5.02 7.52
CA GLY A 31 5.76 3.97 7.10
C GLY A 31 4.43 4.53 6.59
N LEU A 32 3.97 5.65 7.15
CA LEU A 32 2.76 6.32 6.68
C LEU A 32 2.97 6.95 5.29
N PHE A 33 4.14 7.55 5.05
CA PHE A 33 4.48 8.13 3.74
C PHE A 33 4.57 7.04 2.65
N LEU A 34 5.18 5.90 2.96
CA LEU A 34 5.30 4.74 2.07
C LEU A 34 3.94 4.08 1.77
N ALA A 35 3.08 3.96 2.79
CA ALA A 35 1.72 3.45 2.60
C ALA A 35 0.89 4.35 1.67
N ILE A 36 0.95 5.67 1.87
CA ILE A 36 0.24 6.65 1.02
C ILE A 36 0.80 6.61 -0.41
N GLN A 37 2.13 6.58 -0.58
CA GLN A 37 2.74 6.54 -1.90
C GLN A 37 2.35 5.27 -2.69
N SER A 38 2.35 4.10 -2.03
CA SER A 38 1.87 2.85 -2.65
C SER A 38 0.40 2.94 -3.06
N PHE A 39 -0.43 3.61 -2.25
CA PHE A 39 -1.85 3.79 -2.57
C PHE A 39 -2.06 4.75 -3.75
N VAL A 40 -1.33 5.87 -3.79
CA VAL A 40 -1.39 6.86 -4.89
C VAL A 40 -0.90 6.24 -6.20
N VAL A 41 0.20 5.49 -6.19
CA VAL A 41 0.70 4.78 -7.37
C VAL A 41 -0.31 3.72 -7.83
N SER A 42 -0.90 2.96 -6.92
CA SER A 42 -1.92 1.95 -7.25
C SER A 42 -3.17 2.60 -7.85
N TYR A 43 -3.58 3.77 -7.35
CA TYR A 43 -4.72 4.54 -7.87
C TYR A 43 -4.47 5.16 -9.24
N ILE A 44 -3.27 5.68 -9.52
CA ILE A 44 -2.92 6.27 -10.83
C ILE A 44 -2.68 5.18 -11.88
N SER A 45 -2.19 4.01 -11.47
CA SER A 45 -1.90 2.89 -12.37
C SER A 45 -3.17 2.11 -12.78
N PHE A 46 -4.33 2.49 -12.28
CA PHE A 46 -5.64 1.88 -12.54
C PHE A 46 -6.52 2.80 -13.39
#